data_AF-A0A507E796-F1
#
_entry.id   AF-A0A507E796-F1
#
_cell.length_a   1.000
_cell.length_b   1.000
_cell.length_c   1.000
_cell.angle_alpha   90.00
_cell.angle_beta   90.00
_cell.angle_gamma   90.00
#
_symmetry.space_group_name_H-M   'P 1'
#
loop_
_entity.id
_entity.type
_entity.pdbx_description
1 polymer ?
#
loop_
_entity_poly.entity_id
_entity_poly.type
_entity_poly.pdbx_seq_one_letter_code
_entity_poly.pdbx_strand_id
1 'polypeptide(L)'
;MSSMRGLLMNRGLRGVKSFSTSAVARVHTSLNKVMLLGILGRDPEWKSFGGESDASPGAWSMSVATNKTYKKQSGEDAEVTQWHRIEYLGKKLPDSAKKGC
;
A
#
# COMPACT_ATOMS: atom_id res chain seq x y z
N MET A 1 -38.38 64.89 9.05
CA MET A 1 -36.98 65.41 9.09
C MET A 1 -36.20 64.53 10.07
N SER A 2 -34.95 64.22 9.71
CA SER A 2 -34.02 63.28 10.38
C SER A 2 -34.38 61.79 10.21
N SER A 3 -33.51 60.86 9.82
CA SER A 3 -32.05 60.89 9.72
C SER A 3 -31.56 59.82 8.73
N MET A 4 -30.30 59.98 8.32
CA MET A 4 -29.56 59.37 7.22
C MET A 4 -29.18 57.88 7.38
N ARG A 5 -29.04 57.23 6.21
CA ARG A 5 -27.97 56.34 5.73
C ARG A 5 -27.57 55.06 6.51
N GLY A 6 -27.41 53.99 5.71
CA GLY A 6 -26.55 52.84 6.00
C GLY A 6 -27.35 51.65 6.52
N LEU A 7 -27.23 50.41 6.03
CA LEU A 7 -26.15 49.78 5.29
C LEU A 7 -26.79 48.67 4.44
N LEU A 8 -26.47 48.65 3.15
CA LEU A 8 -26.58 47.44 2.34
C LEU A 8 -25.64 46.40 2.94
N MET A 9 -26.19 45.37 3.60
CA MET A 9 -25.44 44.17 3.95
C MET A 9 -25.93 43.03 3.08
N ASN A 10 -25.26 42.97 1.93
CA ASN A 10 -25.12 41.83 1.05
C ASN A 10 -24.80 40.57 1.88
N ARG A 11 -25.80 39.76 2.21
CA ARG A 11 -25.56 38.43 2.79
C ARG A 11 -25.08 37.53 1.66
N GLY A 12 -23.76 37.50 1.55
CA GLY A 12 -23.00 36.77 0.56
C GLY A 12 -23.51 35.34 0.36
N LEU A 13 -23.62 35.01 -0.92
CA LEU A 13 -23.73 33.67 -1.47
C LEU A 13 -22.87 32.71 -0.64
N ARG A 14 -23.54 31.78 0.07
CA ARG A 14 -22.86 30.66 0.72
C ARG A 14 -22.13 29.88 -0.37
N GLY A 15 -20.80 29.86 -0.24
CA GLY A 15 -19.87 29.34 -1.23
C GLY A 15 -20.27 27.96 -1.72
N VAL A 16 -20.48 27.87 -3.03
CA VAL A 16 -20.34 26.63 -3.77
C VAL A 16 -18.91 26.15 -3.49
N LYS A 17 -18.78 25.01 -2.79
CA LYS A 17 -17.50 24.32 -2.71
C LYS A 17 -17.15 23.94 -4.14
N SER A 18 -16.25 24.72 -4.75
CA SER A 18 -15.60 24.39 -6.00
C SER A 18 -14.86 23.07 -5.79
N PHE A 19 -15.50 21.97 -6.12
CA PHE A 19 -14.82 20.69 -6.30
C PHE A 19 -13.94 20.87 -7.54
N SER A 20 -12.66 21.15 -7.31
CA SER A 20 -11.64 21.12 -8.35
C SER A 20 -11.55 19.69 -8.88
N THR A 21 -12.35 19.39 -9.91
CA THR A 21 -12.21 18.15 -10.67
C THR A 21 -10.98 18.27 -11.54
N SER A 22 -9.81 18.03 -10.97
CA SER A 22 -8.56 17.98 -11.74
C SER A 22 -7.61 16.94 -11.16
N ALA A 23 -8.03 15.69 -11.22
CA ALA A 23 -7.11 14.57 -11.21
C ALA A 23 -7.48 13.66 -12.38
N VAL A 24 -7.21 14.14 -13.60
CA VAL A 24 -7.06 13.24 -14.74
C VAL A 24 -5.86 12.37 -14.41
N ALA A 25 -6.12 11.09 -14.10
CA ALA A 25 -5.08 10.11 -13.81
C ALA A 25 -4.13 10.05 -15.01
N ARG A 26 -2.92 10.61 -14.85
CA ARG A 26 -1.86 10.44 -15.84
C ARG A 26 -1.53 8.96 -15.87
N VAL A 27 -1.84 8.30 -16.99
CA VAL A 27 -1.30 6.96 -17.26
C VAL A 27 0.21 7.14 -17.39
N HIS A 28 0.93 6.63 -16.40
CA HIS A 28 2.38 6.53 -16.47
C HIS A 28 2.75 5.55 -17.59
N THR A 29 3.84 5.83 -18.31
CA THR A 29 4.30 5.04 -19.45
C THR A 29 4.91 3.68 -19.07
N SER A 30 5.02 3.36 -17.78
CA SER A 30 5.63 2.12 -17.30
C SER A 30 4.77 1.40 -16.27
N LEU A 31 4.81 0.06 -16.32
CA LEU A 31 4.12 -0.83 -15.40
C LEU A 31 5.16 -1.66 -14.64
N ASN A 32 5.12 -1.59 -13.32
CA ASN A 32 5.89 -2.48 -12.44
C ASN A 32 4.90 -3.33 -11.64
N LYS A 33 4.75 -4.59 -12.03
CA LYS A 33 3.88 -5.57 -11.36
C LYS A 33 4.69 -6.82 -11.08
N VAL A 34 4.64 -7.27 -9.84
CA VAL A 34 5.25 -8.52 -9.39
C VAL A 34 4.15 -9.42 -8.84
N MET A 35 4.11 -10.68 -9.27
CA MET A 35 3.23 -11.72 -8.75
C MET A 35 4.11 -12.88 -8.29
N LEU A 36 4.01 -13.26 -7.02
CA LEU A 36 4.79 -14.34 -6.42
C LEU A 36 3.82 -15.38 -5.85
N LEU A 37 4.11 -16.65 -6.14
CA LEU A 37 3.45 -17.80 -5.54
C LEU A 37 4.54 -18.67 -4.91
N GLY A 38 4.44 -18.90 -3.61
CA GLY A 38 5.48 -19.59 -2.88
C GLY A 38 5.11 -19.86 -1.43
N ILE A 39 6.10 -20.35 -0.69
CA ILE A 39 5.93 -20.79 0.69
C ILE A 39 6.61 -19.78 1.62
N LEU A 40 5.97 -19.46 2.74
CA LEU A 40 6.57 -18.62 3.77
C LEU A 40 7.67 -19.38 4.53
N GLY A 41 8.87 -18.80 4.58
CA GLY A 41 10.00 -19.38 5.34
C GLY A 41 9.81 -19.27 6.85
N ARG A 42 9.15 -18.20 7.29
CA ARG A 42 8.82 -17.90 8.69
C ARG A 42 7.49 -17.15 8.77
N ASP A 43 6.91 -17.11 9.96
CA ASP A 43 5.77 -16.24 10.24
C ASP A 43 6.13 -14.78 9.93
N PRO A 44 5.20 -14.01 9.37
CA PRO A 44 5.44 -12.59 9.09
C PRO A 44 5.63 -11.83 10.40
N GLU A 45 6.59 -10.92 10.41
CA GLU A 45 6.94 -10.13 11.59
C GLU A 45 6.47 -8.68 11.39
N TRP A 46 5.77 -8.12 12.38
CA TRP A 46 5.36 -6.73 12.39
C TRP A 46 6.37 -5.86 13.16
N LYS A 47 6.78 -4.74 12.56
CA LYS A 47 7.62 -3.72 13.19
C LYS A 47 6.94 -2.36 13.14
N SER A 48 6.61 -1.80 14.31
CA SER A 48 6.07 -0.44 14.45
C SER A 48 7.19 0.60 14.40
N PHE A 49 7.00 1.70 13.64
CA PHE A 49 8.02 2.74 13.50
C PHE A 49 7.88 3.93 14.48
N GLY A 50 6.76 4.06 15.20
CA GLY A 50 6.43 5.27 15.97
C GLY A 50 5.71 5.07 17.30
N GLY A 51 5.82 3.90 17.93
CA GLY A 51 5.15 3.56 19.20
C GLY A 51 3.96 2.61 19.04
N GLU A 52 3.56 1.98 20.14
CA GLU A 52 2.51 0.95 20.23
C GLU A 52 1.11 1.60 20.15
N SER A 53 0.62 1.87 18.94
CA SER A 53 -0.80 2.18 18.73
C SER A 53 -1.29 1.47 17.48
N ASP A 54 -2.54 1.02 17.47
CA ASP A 54 -3.13 0.27 16.33
C ASP A 54 -3.19 1.11 15.03
N ALA A 55 -3.02 2.43 15.14
CA ALA A 55 -2.95 3.35 14.02
C ALA A 55 -1.52 3.73 13.61
N SER A 56 -0.50 3.28 14.33
CA SER A 56 0.90 3.59 14.04
C SER A 56 1.32 2.94 12.72
N PRO A 57 2.01 3.69 11.83
CA PRO A 57 2.60 3.10 10.63
C PRO A 57 3.68 2.09 11.03
N GLY A 58 3.65 0.94 10.37
CA GLY A 58 4.63 -0.12 10.55
C GLY A 58 4.88 -0.90 9.26
N ALA A 59 5.75 -1.89 9.36
CA ALA A 59 6.10 -2.79 8.28
C ALA A 59 5.86 -4.24 8.70
N TRP A 60 5.22 -5.01 7.81
CA TRP A 60 5.29 -6.47 7.85
C TRP A 60 6.46 -6.93 6.99
N SER A 61 7.37 -7.71 7.55
CA SER A 61 8.47 -8.35 6.84
C SER A 61 8.18 -9.84 6.67
N MET A 62 8.16 -10.31 5.42
CA MET A 62 7.97 -11.73 5.10
C MET A 62 9.02 -12.23 4.12
N SER A 63 9.35 -13.51 4.25
CA SER A 63 10.30 -14.22 3.38
C SER A 63 9.57 -15.35 2.66
N VAL A 64 9.55 -15.29 1.33
CA VAL A 64 8.84 -16.24 0.46
C VAL A 64 9.85 -17.02 -0.37
N ALA A 65 9.80 -18.35 -0.28
CA ALA A 65 10.55 -19.24 -1.14
C ALA A 65 9.74 -19.59 -2.40
N THR A 66 10.37 -19.44 -3.56
CA THR A 66 9.85 -19.94 -4.84
C THR A 66 10.82 -20.94 -5.42
N ASN A 67 10.31 -22.09 -5.86
CA ASN A 67 11.13 -23.15 -6.43
C ASN A 67 10.98 -23.22 -7.95
N LYS A 68 12.10 -23.46 -8.65
CA LYS A 68 12.10 -23.75 -10.08
C LYS A 68 12.91 -25.00 -10.35
N THR A 69 12.25 -26.02 -10.89
CA THR A 69 12.90 -27.20 -11.45
C THR A 69 13.20 -26.97 -12.93
N TYR A 70 14.41 -27.30 -13.38
CA TYR A 70 14.81 -27.26 -14.80
C TYR A 70 15.75 -28.40 -15.12
N LYS A 71 15.84 -28.78 -16.41
CA LYS A 71 16.77 -29.82 -16.87
C LYS A 71 18.13 -29.22 -17.21
N LYS A 72 19.19 -29.82 -16.69
CA LYS A 72 20.57 -29.51 -17.09
C LYS A 72 20.89 -30.15 -18.44
N GLN A 73 21.93 -29.64 -19.10
CA GLN A 73 22.44 -30.22 -20.35
C GLN A 73 22.95 -31.67 -20.16
N SER A 74 23.32 -32.05 -18.93
CA SER A 74 23.68 -33.42 -18.55
C SER A 74 22.50 -34.39 -18.44
N GLY A 75 21.25 -33.91 -18.58
CA GLY A 75 20.04 -34.72 -18.46
C GLY A 75 19.49 -34.88 -17.03
N GLU A 76 20.20 -34.37 -16.03
CA GLU A 76 19.75 -34.35 -14.64
C GLU A 76 18.75 -33.21 -14.38
N ASP A 77 17.76 -33.48 -13.55
CA ASP A 77 16.86 -32.45 -13.02
C ASP A 77 17.61 -31.62 -11.96
N ALA A 78 17.50 -30.31 -12.07
CA ALA A 78 18.10 -29.36 -11.17
C ALA A 78 17.02 -28.48 -10.53
N GLU A 79 17.15 -28.29 -9.23
CA GLU A 79 16.22 -27.52 -8.43
C GLU A 79 16.92 -26.26 -7.93
N VAL A 80 16.31 -25.09 -8.18
CA VAL A 80 16.81 -23.81 -7.66
C VAL A 80 15.70 -23.13 -6.86
N THR A 81 16.00 -22.88 -5.59
CA THR A 81 15.14 -22.10 -4.70
C THR A 81 15.60 -20.65 -4.72
N GLN A 82 14.65 -19.73 -4.94
CA GLN A 82 14.84 -18.30 -4.80
C GLN A 82 14.10 -17.81 -3.56
N TRP A 83 14.76 -16.95 -2.78
CA TRP A 83 14.21 -16.33 -1.60
C TRP A 83 13.90 -14.86 -1.88
N HIS A 84 12.64 -14.48 -1.70
CA HIS A 84 12.15 -13.13 -1.92
C HIS A 84 11.78 -12.51 -0.58
N ARG A 85 12.29 -11.30 -0.32
CA ARG A 85 11.92 -10.52 0.86
C ARG A 85 10.87 -9.49 0.48
N ILE A 86 9.70 -9.54 1.11
CA ILE A 86 8.60 -8.62 0.87
C ILE A 86 8.40 -7.79 2.13
N GLU A 87 8.35 -6.48 1.95
CA GLU A 87 7.97 -5.52 2.99
C GLU A 87 6.63 -4.90 2.63
N TYR A 88 5.63 -5.10 3.49
CA TYR A 88 4.35 -4.40 3.38
C TYR A 88 4.33 -3.25 4.38
N LEU A 89 4.29 -2.03 3.85
CA LEU A 89 4.20 -0.80 4.63
C LEU A 89 2.74 -0.38 4.73
N GLY A 90 2.24 -0.14 5.94
CA GLY A 90 0.87 0.32 6.08
C GLY A 90 0.30 0.13 7.48
N LYS A 91 -0.96 -0.31 7.51
CA LYS A 91 -1.69 -0.59 8.76
C LYS A 91 -1.47 -2.04 9.16
N LYS A 92 -1.52 -2.30 10.46
CA LYS A 92 -1.52 -3.67 10.97
C LYS A 92 -2.77 -4.39 10.45
N LEU A 93 -2.56 -5.48 9.72
CA LEU A 93 -3.64 -6.35 9.27
C LEU A 93 -3.97 -7.35 10.39
N PRO A 94 -5.22 -7.82 10.48
CA PRO A 94 -5.57 -8.93 11.37
C PRO A 94 -4.73 -10.17 11.03
N ASP A 95 -4.45 -10.98 12.05
CA ASP A 95 -3.42 -12.02 12.06
C ASP A 95 -3.81 -13.23 11.18
N SER A 96 -3.80 -13.06 9.86
CA SER A 96 -4.25 -14.06 8.89
C SER A 96 -3.12 -14.79 8.17
N ALA A 97 -1.87 -14.36 8.36
CA ALA A 97 -0.71 -14.91 7.66
C ALA A 97 0.18 -15.65 8.65
N LYS A 98 0.25 -16.97 8.52
CA LYS A 98 1.12 -17.86 9.30
C LYS A 98 1.80 -18.87 8.38
N LYS A 99 2.97 -19.33 8.75
CA LYS A 99 3.71 -20.37 8.06
C LYS A 99 2.94 -21.69 8.14
N GLY A 100 2.62 -22.26 6.98
CA GLY A 100 2.08 -23.62 6.88
C GLY A 100 0.58 -23.76 7.15
N CYS A 101 -0.19 -22.67 7.11
CA CYS A 101 -1.65 -22.72 7.08
C CYS A 101 -2.18 -22.82 5.65
#